data_AF-A0A2D3VCL0-F1
#
_entry.id   AF-A0A2D3VCL0-F1
#
_cell.length_a   1.000
_cell.length_b   1.000
_cell.length_c   1.000
_cell.angle_alpha   90.00
_cell.angle_beta   90.00
_cell.angle_gamma   90.00
#
_symmetry.space_group_name_H-M   'P 1'
#
loop_
_entity.id
_entity.type
_entity.pdbx_description
1 polymer ?
#
loop_
_entity_poly.entity_id
_entity_poly.type
_entity_poly.pdbx_seq_one_letter_code
_entity_poly.pdbx_strand_id
1 'polypeptide(L)'
;MVLCGISSNAMPRFRLNNCWNGPKEWTARWSRTFHPSLSIQLRQLHRWSQEENELIIKMRGDGAPVREISACLPHRTFHATGIQIGKLMARSPELIQRTPQPGKQLDDADYHRITEAKENKHRPSWKHIQETYFPHIPIMTLTRNWHRHRNSRVASPSSSSGAPWTLSEDEQLLRLREAPRVPWTAVMRALPGRSEYSLVGRYRKLRTSITTSPSVPKIGAWTEAETAKVLRLTAHGVQNSDIARAVGRTMPAVVQQKHLLRTSKISAARDLANESRARRLWTSEELERAVTLQASGHDSMHIAQQLNRTWASVEYRLFYMEPSEKALMLENARLRVENEKKEKKVEDVTEEPKLKSRE
;
A
#
# COMPACT_ATOMS: atom_id res chain seq x y z
N MET A 1 20.35 -41.68 56.92
CA MET A 1 19.21 -42.11 56.06
C MET A 1 18.43 -40.87 55.65
N VAL A 2 17.75 -40.95 54.51
CA VAL A 2 17.03 -39.89 53.76
C VAL A 2 17.87 -39.21 52.68
N LEU A 3 17.87 -39.83 51.50
CA LEU A 3 18.24 -39.26 50.20
C LEU A 3 16.95 -38.82 49.50
N CYS A 4 16.79 -37.54 49.19
CA CYS A 4 15.76 -37.06 48.27
C CYS A 4 16.40 -36.80 46.90
N GLY A 5 16.10 -37.68 45.95
CA GLY A 5 16.41 -37.48 44.53
C GLY A 5 15.34 -36.64 43.86
N ILE A 6 15.73 -35.53 43.23
CA ILE A 6 14.87 -34.75 42.34
C ILE A 6 15.25 -35.10 40.90
N SER A 7 14.36 -35.86 40.26
CA SER A 7 14.41 -36.23 38.85
C SER A 7 14.19 -35.00 37.97
N SER A 8 15.08 -34.79 37.01
CA SER A 8 14.98 -33.75 36.00
C SER A 8 14.15 -34.25 34.82
N ASN A 9 12.90 -33.80 34.71
CA ASN A 9 12.08 -34.02 33.50
C ASN A 9 12.57 -33.10 32.37
N ALA A 10 13.34 -33.67 31.45
CA ALA A 10 13.71 -33.04 30.19
C ALA A 10 12.52 -33.08 29.21
N MET A 11 12.02 -31.93 28.78
CA MET A 11 11.07 -31.84 27.67
C MET A 11 11.77 -32.14 26.32
N PRO A 12 11.09 -32.81 25.37
CA PRO A 12 11.67 -33.14 24.08
C PRO A 12 11.76 -31.90 23.19
N ARG A 13 12.99 -31.59 22.74
CA ARG A 13 13.23 -30.67 21.62
C ARG A 13 12.76 -31.34 20.34
N PHE A 14 11.69 -30.82 19.74
CA PHE A 14 11.32 -31.15 18.36
C PHE A 14 12.47 -30.76 17.41
N ARG A 15 13.19 -31.76 16.88
CA ARG A 15 14.13 -31.55 15.76
C ARG A 15 13.33 -31.47 14.46
N LEU A 16 13.29 -30.29 13.85
CA LEU A 16 12.87 -30.11 12.46
C LEU A 16 14.01 -30.57 11.54
N ASN A 17 14.17 -31.88 11.38
CA ASN A 17 14.94 -32.45 10.27
C ASN A 17 13.93 -33.08 9.31
N ASN A 18 13.49 -32.31 8.32
CA ASN A 18 13.10 -32.74 6.97
C ASN A 18 12.30 -31.63 6.28
N CYS A 19 13.02 -30.65 5.73
CA CYS A 19 12.48 -29.77 4.71
C CYS A 19 13.43 -29.77 3.52
N TRP A 20 13.10 -30.61 2.54
CA TRP A 20 13.31 -30.43 1.10
C TRP A 20 14.72 -30.05 0.60
N ASN A 21 15.46 -31.06 0.09
CA ASN A 21 16.61 -30.85 -0.79
C ASN A 21 16.13 -30.65 -2.24
N GLY A 22 15.93 -29.39 -2.64
CA GLY A 22 15.69 -29.02 -4.04
C GLY A 22 16.97 -28.67 -4.81
N PRO A 23 17.04 -28.83 -6.14
CA PRO A 23 18.28 -28.70 -6.92
C PRO A 23 18.80 -27.26 -7.02
N LYS A 24 20.12 -27.09 -6.95
CA LYS A 24 20.85 -25.80 -6.88
C LYS A 24 21.16 -25.14 -8.24
N GLU A 25 20.43 -25.43 -9.31
CA GLU A 25 20.82 -24.99 -10.67
C GLU A 25 19.83 -24.01 -11.30
N TRP A 26 19.62 -22.84 -10.69
CA TRP A 26 18.78 -21.78 -11.27
C TRP A 26 19.38 -20.38 -11.03
N THR A 27 20.61 -20.11 -11.46
CA THR A 27 21.12 -18.73 -11.56
C THR A 27 22.16 -18.54 -12.67
N ALA A 28 21.73 -18.55 -13.94
CA ALA A 28 22.46 -17.82 -14.99
C ALA A 28 21.56 -17.54 -16.19
N ARG A 29 21.64 -16.30 -16.72
CA ARG A 29 21.07 -15.83 -18.00
C ARG A 29 19.63 -15.31 -17.97
N TRP A 30 19.44 -14.12 -17.39
CA TRP A 30 18.31 -13.24 -17.73
C TRP A 30 18.82 -12.05 -18.56
N SER A 31 18.60 -12.10 -19.88
CA SER A 31 18.79 -10.95 -20.76
C SER A 31 17.85 -11.04 -21.97
N ARG A 32 16.84 -10.15 -21.94
CA ARG A 32 16.13 -9.54 -23.07
C ARG A 32 15.38 -10.43 -24.07
N THR A 33 14.20 -10.88 -23.67
CA THR A 33 12.94 -10.81 -24.45
C THR A 33 11.76 -11.00 -23.49
N PHE A 34 11.05 -9.93 -23.14
CA PHE A 34 9.89 -10.03 -22.25
C PHE A 34 8.69 -10.53 -23.06
N HIS A 35 8.38 -11.82 -22.93
CA HIS A 35 7.23 -12.44 -23.58
C HIS A 35 5.94 -12.06 -22.85
N PRO A 36 4.86 -11.59 -23.53
CA PRO A 36 3.61 -11.18 -22.89
C PRO A 36 2.95 -12.27 -22.03
N SER A 37 3.18 -13.55 -22.32
CA SER A 37 2.67 -14.69 -21.55
C SER A 37 3.27 -14.82 -20.14
N LEU A 38 4.53 -14.40 -19.95
CA LEU A 38 5.16 -14.36 -18.62
C LEU A 38 4.55 -13.27 -17.73
N SER A 39 3.91 -12.24 -18.32
CA SER A 39 3.26 -11.17 -17.54
C SER A 39 1.99 -11.65 -16.82
N ILE A 40 1.29 -12.65 -17.37
CA ILE A 40 0.09 -13.25 -16.76
C ILE A 40 0.52 -14.18 -15.62
N GLN A 41 1.56 -15.00 -15.82
CA GLN A 41 2.14 -15.84 -14.77
C GLN A 41 2.76 -14.99 -13.63
N LEU A 42 3.43 -13.88 -13.94
CA LEU A 42 3.93 -12.93 -12.93
C LEU A 42 2.81 -12.20 -12.19
N ARG A 43 1.66 -11.93 -12.82
CA ARG A 43 0.49 -11.35 -12.12
C ARG A 43 -0.19 -12.34 -11.19
N GLN A 44 -0.25 -13.62 -11.56
CA GLN A 44 -0.75 -14.67 -10.66
C GLN A 44 0.15 -14.85 -9.43
N LEU A 45 1.47 -14.67 -9.59
CA LEU A 45 2.41 -14.63 -8.47
C LEU A 45 2.19 -13.47 -7.48
N HIS A 46 1.30 -12.51 -7.74
CA HIS A 46 1.03 -11.39 -6.80
C HIS A 46 -0.24 -11.58 -5.95
N ARG A 47 -1.14 -12.50 -6.32
CA ARG A 47 -2.37 -12.72 -5.55
C ARG A 47 -2.12 -13.81 -4.51
N TRP A 48 -2.41 -13.52 -3.25
CA TRP A 48 -2.35 -14.49 -2.17
C TRP A 48 -3.47 -15.53 -2.33
N SER A 49 -3.11 -16.81 -2.36
CA SER A 49 -4.10 -17.88 -2.40
C SER A 49 -4.83 -17.98 -1.06
N GLN A 50 -5.99 -18.65 -1.04
CA GLN A 50 -6.73 -18.90 0.19
C GLN A 50 -5.91 -19.78 1.13
N GLU A 51 -5.27 -20.83 0.61
CA GLU A 51 -4.39 -21.74 1.36
C GLU A 51 -3.21 -21.00 2.02
N GLU A 52 -2.56 -20.08 1.30
CA GLU A 52 -1.48 -19.26 1.88
C GLU A 52 -2.00 -18.39 3.02
N ASN A 53 -3.20 -17.83 2.89
CA ASN A 53 -3.81 -17.02 3.95
C ASN A 53 -4.20 -17.87 5.16
N GLU A 54 -4.76 -19.06 4.94
CA GLU A 54 -5.10 -20.01 6.01
C GLU A 54 -3.86 -20.49 6.74
N LEU A 55 -2.76 -20.77 6.03
CA LEU A 55 -1.47 -21.12 6.62
C LEU A 55 -0.92 -19.98 7.48
N ILE A 56 -0.96 -18.74 6.96
CA ILE A 56 -0.56 -17.55 7.72
C ILE A 56 -1.39 -17.42 9.00
N ILE A 57 -2.72 -17.54 8.88
CA ILE A 57 -3.65 -17.41 10.01
C ILE A 57 -3.35 -18.48 11.06
N LYS A 58 -3.20 -19.73 10.65
CA LYS A 58 -2.91 -20.86 11.53
C LYS A 58 -1.59 -20.67 12.27
N MET A 59 -0.49 -20.50 11.53
CA MET A 59 0.84 -20.33 12.12
C MET A 59 0.90 -19.10 13.03
N ARG A 60 0.21 -18.02 12.66
CA ARG A 60 0.19 -16.81 13.48
C ARG A 60 -0.65 -16.98 14.74
N GLY A 61 -1.76 -17.73 14.67
CA GLY A 61 -2.55 -18.16 15.83
C GLY A 61 -1.75 -19.02 16.81
N ASP A 62 -0.83 -19.84 16.29
CA ASP A 62 0.13 -20.63 17.07
C ASP A 62 1.32 -19.79 17.61
N GLY A 63 1.34 -18.49 17.35
CA GLY A 63 2.37 -17.57 17.83
C GLY A 63 3.64 -17.52 16.99
N ALA A 64 3.68 -18.17 15.82
CA ALA A 64 4.87 -18.20 14.98
C ALA A 64 5.31 -16.78 14.54
N PRO A 65 6.62 -16.48 14.58
CA PRO A 65 7.15 -15.22 14.07
C PRO A 65 7.07 -15.16 12.54
N VAL A 66 7.00 -13.94 11.99
CA VAL A 66 6.92 -13.68 10.53
C VAL A 66 8.02 -14.41 9.74
N ARG A 67 9.20 -14.61 10.35
CA ARG A 67 10.33 -15.29 9.72
C ARG A 67 10.05 -16.78 9.46
N GLU A 68 9.42 -17.46 10.41
CA GLU A 68 9.04 -18.87 10.25
C GLU A 68 7.91 -19.02 9.25
N ILE A 69 6.90 -18.15 9.33
CA ILE A 69 5.79 -18.12 8.37
C ILE A 69 6.32 -17.89 6.94
N SER A 70 7.27 -16.97 6.77
CA SER A 70 7.89 -16.73 5.46
C SER A 70 8.74 -17.89 4.96
N ALA A 71 9.32 -18.71 5.84
CA ALA A 71 10.08 -19.89 5.44
C ALA A 71 9.16 -21.00 4.89
N CYS A 72 7.91 -21.04 5.35
CA CYS A 72 6.87 -21.93 4.82
C CYS A 72 6.23 -21.44 3.51
N LEU A 73 6.60 -20.25 3.03
CA LEU A 73 6.06 -19.62 1.82
C LEU A 73 7.21 -19.32 0.83
N PRO A 74 7.83 -20.33 0.21
CA PRO A 74 9.07 -20.15 -0.57
C PRO A 74 8.90 -19.25 -1.81
N HIS A 75 7.67 -19.08 -2.30
CA HIS A 75 7.35 -18.21 -3.43
C HIS A 75 7.05 -16.76 -3.01
N ARG A 76 7.12 -16.44 -1.71
CA ARG A 76 6.84 -15.12 -1.16
C ARG A 76 8.09 -14.54 -0.50
N THR A 77 8.28 -13.24 -0.68
CA THR A 77 9.35 -12.53 0.05
C THR A 77 8.94 -12.27 1.49
N PHE A 78 9.89 -12.25 2.41
CA PHE A 78 9.67 -11.92 3.82
C PHE A 78 8.86 -10.62 4.02
N HIS A 79 9.16 -9.60 3.20
CA HIS A 79 8.44 -8.33 3.23
C HIS A 79 6.98 -8.46 2.78
N ALA A 80 6.73 -9.19 1.68
CA ALA A 80 5.37 -9.43 1.20
C ALA A 80 4.54 -10.21 2.23
N THR A 81 5.13 -11.23 2.85
CA THR A 81 4.51 -12.00 3.94
C THR A 81 4.17 -11.10 5.13
N GLY A 82 5.08 -10.21 5.53
CA GLY A 82 4.83 -9.23 6.59
C GLY A 82 3.66 -8.29 6.28
N ILE A 83 3.58 -7.77 5.05
CA ILE A 83 2.46 -6.93 4.61
C ILE A 83 1.14 -7.71 4.64
N GLN A 84 1.14 -8.96 4.16
CA GLN A 84 -0.07 -9.77 4.11
C GLN A 84 -0.57 -10.15 5.50
N ILE A 85 0.33 -10.51 6.42
CA ILE A 85 -0.01 -10.72 7.83
C ILE A 85 -0.73 -9.48 8.36
N GLY A 86 -0.18 -8.28 8.15
CA GLY A 86 -0.83 -7.03 8.57
C GLY A 86 -2.25 -6.87 8.02
N LYS A 87 -2.47 -7.19 6.74
CA LYS A 87 -3.79 -7.14 6.10
C LYS A 87 -4.78 -8.17 6.67
N LEU A 88 -4.32 -9.40 6.91
CA LEU A 88 -5.16 -10.48 7.45
C LEU A 88 -5.53 -10.20 8.91
N MET A 89 -4.59 -9.73 9.72
CA MET A 89 -4.86 -9.34 11.11
C MET A 89 -5.86 -8.18 11.19
N ALA A 90 -5.74 -7.17 10.33
CA ALA A 90 -6.69 -6.05 10.30
C ALA A 90 -8.14 -6.47 9.96
N ARG A 91 -8.33 -7.63 9.30
CA ARG A 91 -9.64 -8.17 8.92
C ARG A 91 -10.24 -9.15 9.91
N SER A 92 -9.44 -9.67 10.85
CA SER A 92 -9.87 -10.69 11.82
C SER A 92 -9.58 -10.22 13.25
N PRO A 93 -10.58 -9.60 13.92
CA PRO A 93 -10.44 -9.12 15.30
C PRO A 93 -10.07 -10.21 16.30
N GLU A 94 -10.48 -11.46 16.04
CA GLU A 94 -10.18 -12.61 16.90
C GLU A 94 -8.68 -12.96 16.91
N LEU A 95 -8.00 -12.83 15.76
CA LEU A 95 -6.56 -13.05 15.67
C LEU A 95 -5.75 -11.94 16.34
N ILE A 96 -6.30 -10.71 16.37
CA ILE A 96 -5.71 -9.59 17.10
C ILE A 96 -5.67 -9.87 18.62
N GLN A 97 -6.67 -10.57 19.16
CA GLN A 97 -6.69 -10.90 20.60
C GLN A 97 -5.65 -11.97 20.98
N ARG A 98 -5.34 -12.91 20.08
CA ARG A 98 -4.42 -14.03 20.34
C ARG A 98 -2.96 -13.73 20.00
N THR A 99 -2.71 -12.80 19.07
CA THR A 99 -1.34 -12.41 18.79
C THR A 99 -0.80 -11.52 19.91
N PRO A 100 0.44 -11.75 20.39
CA PRO A 100 1.11 -10.79 21.26
C PRO A 100 1.11 -9.45 20.53
N GLN A 101 0.34 -8.49 21.04
CA GLN A 101 0.15 -7.20 20.42
C GLN A 101 1.53 -6.61 20.11
N PRO A 102 1.88 -6.36 18.84
CA PRO A 102 3.14 -5.72 18.51
C PRO A 102 3.13 -4.31 19.12
N GLY A 103 3.72 -4.22 20.31
CA GLY A 103 3.82 -3.00 21.09
C GLY A 103 2.61 -2.76 22.00
N LYS A 104 2.39 -3.61 23.02
CA LYS A 104 1.84 -3.11 24.28
C LYS A 104 2.62 -1.82 24.59
N GLN A 105 1.95 -0.68 24.58
CA GLN A 105 2.59 0.56 25.00
C GLN A 105 3.02 0.32 26.44
N LEU A 106 4.31 0.51 26.71
CA LEU A 106 4.82 0.45 28.08
C LEU A 106 4.06 1.52 28.86
N ASP A 107 3.42 1.11 29.94
CA ASP A 107 2.78 2.02 30.88
C ASP A 107 3.83 2.63 31.84
N ASP A 108 3.40 3.58 32.68
CA ASP A 108 4.31 4.25 33.62
C ASP A 108 4.95 3.28 34.62
N ALA A 109 4.24 2.21 35.01
CA ALA A 109 4.76 1.17 35.89
C ALA A 109 5.85 0.33 35.20
N ASP A 110 5.67 0.03 33.91
CA ASP A 110 6.67 -0.62 33.08
C ASP A 110 7.93 0.27 32.96
N TYR A 111 7.78 1.58 32.75
CA TYR A 111 8.93 2.49 32.73
C TYR A 111 9.63 2.61 34.08
N HIS A 112 8.89 2.56 35.20
CA HIS A 112 9.48 2.53 36.54
C HIS A 112 10.39 1.30 36.71
N ARG A 113 9.89 0.11 36.36
CA ARG A 113 10.67 -1.14 36.42
C ARG A 113 11.93 -1.10 35.56
N ILE A 114 11.85 -0.54 34.35
CA ILE A 114 13.04 -0.39 33.49
C ILE A 114 14.05 0.59 34.11
N THR A 115 13.56 1.69 34.72
CA THR A 115 14.42 2.72 35.33
C THR A 115 15.14 2.17 36.55
N GLU A 116 14.40 1.53 37.48
CA GLU A 116 14.96 0.85 38.65
C GLU A 116 16.01 -0.19 38.27
N ALA A 117 15.70 -1.04 37.27
CA ALA A 117 16.65 -2.03 36.78
C ALA A 117 17.92 -1.39 36.21
N LYS A 118 17.82 -0.23 35.54
CA LYS A 118 18.97 0.47 34.96
C LYS A 118 19.79 1.27 35.97
N GLU A 119 19.19 1.73 37.06
CA GLU A 119 19.85 2.48 38.12
C GLU A 119 20.55 1.57 39.15
N ASN A 120 20.20 0.28 39.18
CA ASN A 120 20.89 -0.71 40.00
C ASN A 120 22.40 -0.79 39.66
N LYS A 121 23.25 -1.01 40.68
CA LYS A 121 24.73 -0.89 40.61
C LYS A 121 25.37 -1.68 39.47
N HIS A 122 24.76 -2.80 39.08
CA HIS A 122 25.29 -3.70 38.05
C HIS A 122 24.93 -3.31 36.60
N ARG A 123 24.10 -2.27 36.38
CA ARG A 123 23.65 -1.82 35.04
C ARG A 123 23.34 -2.98 34.08
N PRO A 124 22.33 -3.81 34.39
CA PRO A 124 22.00 -4.99 33.61
C PRO A 124 21.85 -4.68 32.12
N SER A 125 22.29 -5.63 31.30
CA SER A 125 22.14 -5.55 29.85
C SER A 125 20.66 -5.45 29.49
N TRP A 126 20.34 -4.83 28.34
CA TRP A 126 18.95 -4.76 27.87
C TRP A 126 18.33 -6.15 27.65
N LYS A 127 19.16 -7.15 27.33
CA LYS A 127 18.76 -8.55 27.22
C LYS A 127 18.28 -9.10 28.57
N HIS A 128 19.02 -8.85 29.64
CA HIS A 128 18.60 -9.28 30.99
C HIS A 128 17.29 -8.60 31.41
N ILE A 129 17.16 -7.28 31.21
CA ILE A 129 15.93 -6.55 31.55
C ILE A 129 14.73 -7.11 30.76
N GLN A 130 14.92 -7.44 29.49
CA GLN A 130 13.90 -8.10 28.68
C GLN A 130 13.54 -9.47 29.26
N GLU A 131 14.51 -10.36 29.44
CA GLU A 131 14.29 -11.74 29.90
C GLU A 131 13.62 -11.80 31.28
N THR A 132 13.99 -10.90 32.19
CA THR A 132 13.48 -10.87 33.56
C THR A 132 12.11 -10.23 33.67
N TYR A 133 11.86 -9.11 33.00
CA TYR A 133 10.66 -8.29 33.24
C TYR A 133 9.70 -8.21 32.05
N PHE A 134 10.22 -8.33 30.82
CA PHE A 134 9.46 -8.07 29.59
C PHE A 134 9.75 -9.11 28.49
N PRO A 135 9.60 -10.43 28.76
CA PRO A 135 10.05 -11.46 27.82
C PRO A 135 9.33 -11.41 26.48
N HIS A 136 8.13 -10.83 26.45
CA HIS A 136 7.28 -10.68 25.27
C HIS A 136 7.58 -9.41 24.45
N ILE A 137 8.38 -8.47 24.96
CA ILE A 137 8.68 -7.21 24.27
C ILE A 137 10.06 -7.31 23.61
N PRO A 138 10.20 -7.07 22.30
CA PRO A 138 11.52 -7.08 21.66
C PRO A 138 12.48 -6.07 22.29
N ILE A 139 13.75 -6.46 22.46
CA ILE A 139 14.83 -5.59 23.01
C ILE A 139 14.83 -4.20 22.36
N MET A 140 14.74 -4.15 21.01
CA MET A 140 14.75 -2.89 20.27
C MET A 140 13.58 -1.97 20.62
N THR A 141 12.41 -2.53 20.91
CA THR A 141 11.23 -1.75 21.33
C THR A 141 11.43 -1.21 22.74
N LEU A 142 11.94 -2.03 23.67
CA LEU A 142 12.27 -1.59 25.03
C LEU A 142 13.29 -0.45 25.02
N THR A 143 14.40 -0.62 24.30
CA THR A 143 15.47 0.39 24.21
C THR A 143 14.94 1.69 23.60
N ARG A 144 14.21 1.63 22.48
CA ARG A 144 13.65 2.82 21.80
C ARG A 144 12.63 3.55 22.67
N ASN A 145 11.71 2.82 23.29
CA ASN A 145 10.67 3.42 24.13
C ASN A 145 11.27 4.03 25.41
N TRP A 146 12.22 3.34 26.05
CA TRP A 146 12.90 3.91 27.22
C TRP A 146 13.68 5.17 26.88
N HIS A 147 14.42 5.22 25.77
CA HIS A 147 15.11 6.45 25.35
C HIS A 147 14.13 7.59 25.10
N ARG A 148 12.99 7.30 24.46
CA ARG A 148 11.92 8.30 24.25
C ARG A 148 11.37 8.81 25.58
N HIS A 149 11.01 7.92 26.50
CA HIS A 149 10.45 8.25 27.81
C HIS A 149 11.45 8.99 28.72
N ARG A 150 12.70 8.55 28.73
CA ARG A 150 13.78 9.24 29.48
C ARG A 150 14.01 10.64 28.92
N ASN A 151 14.06 10.79 27.60
CA ASN A 151 14.22 12.09 26.98
C ASN A 151 13.01 13.01 27.22
N SER A 152 11.80 12.46 27.37
CA SER A 152 10.62 13.25 27.74
C SER A 152 10.58 13.64 29.22
N ARG A 153 11.12 12.82 30.14
CA ARG A 153 11.19 13.16 31.58
C ARG A 153 12.32 14.11 31.95
N VAL A 154 13.46 14.02 31.26
CA VAL A 154 14.59 14.95 31.45
C VAL A 154 14.27 16.33 30.85
N ALA A 155 13.26 16.44 29.98
CA ALA A 155 12.65 17.72 29.71
C ALA A 155 11.92 18.16 30.99
N SER A 156 12.52 19.08 31.75
CA SER A 156 11.87 19.74 32.89
C SER A 156 10.48 20.24 32.46
N PRO A 157 9.51 20.40 33.36
CA PRO A 157 8.20 20.98 33.01
C PRO A 157 8.30 22.39 32.39
N SER A 158 9.42 23.11 32.60
CA SER A 158 9.76 24.36 31.88
C SER A 158 10.42 24.13 30.51
N SER A 159 10.97 22.94 30.28
CA SER A 159 11.52 22.48 29.00
C SER A 159 10.37 22.07 28.09
N SER A 160 9.80 23.08 27.44
CA SER A 160 8.76 22.96 26.44
C SER A 160 9.24 22.14 25.24
N SER A 161 9.24 20.81 25.38
CA SER A 161 9.57 19.84 24.34
C SER A 161 8.62 19.89 23.13
N GLY A 162 7.66 20.82 23.12
CA GLY A 162 6.85 21.22 21.98
C GLY A 162 6.70 22.74 21.76
N ALA A 163 7.43 23.61 22.47
CA ALA A 163 7.33 25.04 22.18
C ALA A 163 7.81 25.32 20.74
N PRO A 164 7.13 26.21 20.01
CA PRO A 164 7.64 26.71 18.74
C PRO A 164 9.04 27.32 18.94
N TRP A 165 9.88 27.21 17.93
CA TRP A 165 11.19 27.88 17.92
C TRP A 165 10.97 29.37 17.70
N THR A 166 11.54 30.18 18.58
CA THR A 166 11.56 31.63 18.41
C THR A 166 12.71 32.04 17.48
N LEU A 167 12.59 33.20 16.83
CA LEU A 167 13.65 33.74 15.97
C LEU A 167 14.95 33.95 16.75
N SER A 168 14.85 34.45 17.99
CA SER A 168 16.01 34.64 18.86
C SER A 168 16.71 33.32 19.21
N GLU A 169 15.97 32.22 19.45
CA GLU A 169 16.57 30.91 19.67
C GLU A 169 17.29 30.39 18.42
N ASP A 170 16.70 30.59 17.24
CA ASP A 170 17.30 30.16 15.97
C ASP A 170 18.59 30.93 15.68
N GLU A 171 18.60 32.26 15.89
CA GLU A 171 19.78 33.11 15.76
C GLU A 171 20.88 32.69 16.74
N GLN A 172 20.53 32.46 18.00
CA GLN A 172 21.48 32.00 19.01
C GLN A 172 22.04 30.61 18.69
N LEU A 173 21.20 29.69 18.21
CA LEU A 173 21.60 28.36 17.77
C LEU A 173 22.60 28.42 16.60
N LEU A 174 22.33 29.25 15.60
CA LEU A 174 23.23 29.46 14.46
C LEU A 174 24.56 30.05 14.93
N ARG A 175 24.52 31.14 15.70
CA ARG A 175 25.71 31.80 16.24
C ARG A 175 26.60 30.84 17.02
N LEU A 176 26.02 30.05 17.92
CA LEU A 176 26.77 29.10 18.76
C LEU A 176 27.36 27.96 17.94
N ARG A 177 26.73 27.56 16.83
CA ARG A 177 27.17 26.41 16.05
C ARG A 177 28.12 26.75 14.91
N GLU A 178 28.06 27.97 14.41
CA GLU A 178 29.04 28.52 13.46
C GLU A 178 30.37 28.88 14.14
N ALA A 179 30.35 29.10 15.46
CA ALA A 179 31.58 29.19 16.25
C ALA A 179 32.40 27.88 16.18
N PRO A 180 33.72 27.95 15.96
CA PRO A 180 34.54 26.77 15.76
C PRO A 180 34.57 25.87 17.01
N ARG A 181 34.38 24.57 16.80
CA ARG A 181 34.54 23.50 17.80
C ARG A 181 33.61 23.54 19.03
N VAL A 182 32.51 24.29 19.01
CA VAL A 182 31.53 24.24 20.13
C VAL A 182 30.80 22.89 20.15
N PRO A 183 30.91 22.07 21.21
CA PRO A 183 30.16 20.81 21.30
C PRO A 183 28.67 21.08 21.57
N TRP A 184 27.78 20.19 21.11
CA TRP A 184 26.33 20.33 21.33
C TRP A 184 25.93 20.42 22.80
N THR A 185 26.72 19.83 23.70
CA THR A 185 26.52 19.93 25.16
C THR A 185 26.71 21.35 25.70
N ALA A 186 27.54 22.18 25.04
CA ALA A 186 27.68 23.59 25.37
C ALA A 186 26.51 24.41 24.80
N VAL A 187 26.07 24.09 23.57
CA VAL A 187 24.88 24.71 22.96
C VAL A 187 23.63 24.45 23.79
N MET A 188 23.45 23.23 24.29
CA MET A 188 22.33 22.84 25.16
C MET A 188 22.33 23.60 26.49
N ARG A 189 23.52 23.88 27.06
CA ARG A 189 23.63 24.71 28.27
C ARG A 189 23.23 26.17 28.01
N ALA A 190 23.48 26.68 26.80
CA ALA A 190 23.12 28.04 26.41
C ALA A 190 21.65 28.20 25.98
N LEU A 191 21.00 27.11 25.56
CA LEU A 191 19.59 27.04 25.18
C LEU A 191 18.84 26.07 26.10
N PRO A 192 18.64 26.43 27.39
CA PRO A 192 17.97 25.56 28.34
C PRO A 192 16.54 25.25 27.86
N GLY A 193 16.10 24.03 28.10
CA GLY A 193 14.77 23.56 27.70
C GLY A 193 14.69 22.93 26.31
N ARG A 194 15.78 22.94 25.52
CA ARG A 194 15.88 22.21 24.25
C ARG A 194 16.80 21.00 24.40
N SER A 195 16.38 19.84 23.89
CA SER A 195 17.23 18.66 23.87
C SER A 195 18.29 18.75 22.77
N GLU A 196 19.45 18.11 22.96
CA GLU A 196 20.50 18.01 21.94
C GLU A 196 19.96 17.53 20.59
N TYR A 197 19.09 16.51 20.61
CA TYR A 197 18.46 16.01 19.38
C TYR A 197 17.59 17.07 18.69
N SER A 198 16.84 17.87 19.45
CA SER A 198 16.03 18.97 18.91
C SER A 198 16.92 20.06 18.30
N LEU A 199 18.01 20.42 18.97
CA LEU A 199 19.00 21.39 18.49
C LEU A 199 19.67 20.94 17.19
N VAL A 200 20.13 19.68 17.12
CA VAL A 200 20.72 19.10 15.90
C VAL A 200 19.72 19.10 14.75
N GLY A 201 18.48 18.66 15.02
CA GLY A 201 17.41 18.63 14.04
C GLY A 201 17.04 20.02 13.53
N ARG A 202 16.95 21.01 14.44
CA ARG A 202 16.65 22.40 14.09
C ARG A 202 17.77 23.05 13.32
N TYR A 203 19.02 22.91 13.76
CA TYR A 203 20.18 23.46 13.05
C TYR A 203 20.30 22.90 11.63
N ARG A 204 20.04 21.60 11.43
CA ARG A 204 19.99 21.01 10.09
C ARG A 204 18.93 21.70 9.24
N LYS A 205 17.73 21.92 9.78
CA LYS A 205 16.65 22.66 9.09
C LYS A 205 17.05 24.09 8.76
N LEU A 206 17.65 24.82 9.69
CA LEU A 206 18.12 26.20 9.49
C LEU A 206 19.21 26.28 8.43
N ARG A 207 20.21 25.39 8.47
CA ARG A 207 21.24 25.33 7.42
C ARG A 207 20.64 24.99 6.07
N THR A 208 19.71 24.04 6.02
CA THR A 208 19.02 23.75 4.76
C THR A 208 18.20 24.92 4.29
N SER A 209 17.51 25.68 5.15
CA SER A 209 16.71 26.85 4.76
C SER A 209 17.53 28.10 4.40
N ILE A 210 18.76 28.21 4.89
CA ILE A 210 19.69 29.28 4.50
C ILE A 210 20.33 28.96 3.14
N THR A 211 20.67 27.69 2.91
CA THR A 211 21.32 27.24 1.66
C THR A 211 20.32 26.96 0.54
N THR A 212 19.10 26.55 0.87
CA THR A 212 18.00 26.63 -0.08
C THR A 212 17.58 28.08 -0.16
N SER A 213 17.70 28.65 -1.36
CA SER A 213 17.33 30.03 -1.72
C SER A 213 16.14 30.57 -0.94
N PRO A 214 16.15 31.88 -0.60
CA PRO A 214 15.20 32.55 0.30
C PRO A 214 13.83 31.92 0.20
N SER A 215 13.41 31.27 1.30
CA SER A 215 12.11 30.63 1.53
C SER A 215 11.22 30.76 0.31
N VAL A 216 11.30 29.80 -0.61
CA VAL A 216 10.43 29.74 -1.78
C VAL A 216 9.03 30.07 -1.28
N PRO A 217 8.45 31.23 -1.66
CA PRO A 217 7.24 31.74 -1.06
C PRO A 217 6.23 30.60 -1.03
N LYS A 218 5.58 30.36 0.13
CA LYS A 218 4.61 29.26 0.35
C LYS A 218 3.85 29.09 -0.94
N ILE A 219 4.20 28.03 -1.65
CA ILE A 219 3.93 27.90 -3.07
C ILE A 219 2.42 27.91 -3.22
N GLY A 220 1.86 29.06 -3.59
CA GLY A 220 0.43 29.19 -3.90
C GLY A 220 0.04 28.19 -4.97
N ALA A 221 -1.26 27.98 -5.13
CA ALA A 221 -1.80 27.10 -6.17
C ALA A 221 -1.07 27.31 -7.52
N TRP A 222 -0.81 26.22 -8.24
CA TRP A 222 -0.16 26.26 -9.54
C TRP A 222 -0.96 27.17 -10.47
N THR A 223 -0.34 28.24 -10.94
CA THR A 223 -0.97 29.09 -11.93
C THR A 223 -1.04 28.36 -13.27
N GLU A 224 -1.96 28.79 -14.13
CA GLU A 224 -2.08 28.24 -15.47
C GLU A 224 -0.79 28.45 -16.29
N ALA A 225 -0.15 29.61 -16.15
CA ALA A 225 1.12 29.94 -16.80
C ALA A 225 2.26 29.00 -16.37
N GLU A 226 2.38 28.70 -15.08
CA GLU A 226 3.37 27.73 -14.57
C GLU A 226 3.08 26.33 -15.08
N THR A 227 1.80 25.93 -15.07
CA THR A 227 1.35 24.61 -15.56
C THR A 227 1.65 24.44 -17.05
N ALA A 228 1.36 25.45 -17.86
CA ALA A 228 1.69 25.48 -19.29
C ALA A 228 3.21 25.39 -19.51
N LYS A 229 4.00 26.09 -18.69
CA LYS A 229 5.47 26.04 -18.74
C LYS A 229 6.01 24.65 -18.41
N VAL A 230 5.47 23.98 -17.39
CA VAL A 230 5.82 22.59 -17.03
C VAL A 230 5.50 21.62 -18.17
N LEU A 231 4.31 21.75 -18.79
CA LEU A 231 3.91 20.91 -19.92
C LEU A 231 4.82 21.10 -21.13
N ARG A 232 5.12 22.36 -21.50
CA ARG A 232 6.01 22.69 -22.62
C ARG A 232 7.41 22.11 -22.41
N LEU A 233 8.02 22.36 -21.26
CA LEU A 233 9.37 21.86 -20.98
C LEU A 233 9.40 20.32 -20.87
N THR A 234 8.33 19.71 -20.35
CA THR A 234 8.19 18.24 -20.33
C THR A 234 8.12 17.66 -21.75
N ALA A 235 7.39 18.32 -22.67
CA ALA A 235 7.31 17.88 -24.07
C ALA A 235 8.66 17.94 -24.79
N HIS A 236 9.53 18.88 -24.42
CA HIS A 236 10.91 18.97 -24.91
C HIS A 236 11.90 18.02 -24.20
N GLY A 237 11.43 17.14 -23.30
CA GLY A 237 12.30 16.18 -22.61
C GLY A 237 13.24 16.80 -21.56
N VAL A 238 12.97 18.03 -21.12
CA VAL A 238 13.79 18.72 -20.10
C VAL A 238 13.70 17.98 -18.76
N GLN A 239 14.84 17.86 -18.06
CA GLN A 239 14.91 17.22 -16.75
C GLN A 239 14.14 18.00 -15.69
N ASN A 240 13.53 17.30 -14.73
CA ASN A 240 12.67 17.92 -13.71
C ASN A 240 13.39 18.97 -12.86
N SER A 241 14.70 18.83 -12.64
CA SER A 241 15.54 19.82 -11.95
C SER A 241 15.59 21.15 -12.68
N ASP A 242 15.71 21.12 -14.01
CA ASP A 242 15.79 22.33 -14.82
C ASP A 242 14.41 22.95 -15.04
N ILE A 243 13.36 22.12 -15.12
CA ILE A 243 11.97 22.60 -15.06
C ILE A 243 11.72 23.34 -13.73
N ALA A 244 12.15 22.76 -12.61
CA ALA A 244 12.00 23.36 -11.29
C ALA A 244 12.69 24.73 -11.21
N ARG A 245 13.94 24.83 -11.71
CA ARG A 245 14.67 26.10 -11.81
C ARG A 245 13.94 27.10 -12.71
N ALA A 246 13.46 26.67 -13.88
CA ALA A 246 12.79 27.53 -14.84
C ALA A 246 11.43 28.06 -14.37
N VAL A 247 10.71 27.30 -13.55
CA VAL A 247 9.40 27.68 -13.01
C VAL A 247 9.52 28.38 -11.65
N GLY A 248 10.68 28.32 -11.00
CA GLY A 248 10.87 28.89 -9.65
C GLY A 248 10.21 28.04 -8.55
N ARG A 249 10.12 26.72 -8.75
CA ARG A 249 9.52 25.76 -7.80
C ARG A 249 10.53 24.68 -7.42
N THR A 250 10.18 23.84 -6.45
CA THR A 250 11.04 22.70 -6.05
C THR A 250 10.84 21.51 -7.01
N MET A 251 11.87 20.68 -7.18
CA MET A 251 11.80 19.48 -8.01
C MET A 251 10.67 18.51 -7.58
N PRO A 252 10.44 18.24 -6.27
CA PRO A 252 9.30 17.43 -5.83
C PRO A 252 7.95 18.04 -6.22
N ALA A 253 7.81 19.37 -6.18
CA ALA A 253 6.57 20.04 -6.59
C ALA A 253 6.30 19.85 -8.09
N VAL A 254 7.33 19.94 -8.94
CA VAL A 254 7.20 19.66 -10.38
C VAL A 254 6.80 18.21 -10.64
N VAL A 255 7.39 17.25 -9.92
CA VAL A 255 7.05 15.82 -10.04
C VAL A 255 5.58 15.60 -9.64
N GLN A 256 5.15 16.18 -8.52
CA GLN A 256 3.77 16.13 -8.07
C GLN A 256 2.82 16.74 -9.10
N GLN A 257 3.15 17.91 -9.65
CA GLN A 257 2.33 18.57 -10.66
C GLN A 257 2.22 17.75 -11.95
N LYS A 258 3.32 17.15 -12.43
CA LYS A 258 3.28 16.24 -13.59
C LYS A 258 2.38 15.03 -13.32
N HIS A 259 2.41 14.48 -12.11
CA HIS A 259 1.51 13.41 -11.71
C HIS A 259 0.04 13.86 -11.78
N LEU A 260 -0.28 15.01 -11.17
CA LEU A 260 -1.63 15.59 -11.19
C LEU A 260 -2.12 15.91 -12.60
N LEU A 261 -1.27 16.42 -13.48
CA LEU A 261 -1.60 16.69 -14.87
C LEU A 261 -1.84 15.40 -15.66
N ARG A 262 -1.11 14.32 -15.34
CA ARG A 262 -1.34 13.01 -15.94
C ARG A 262 -2.65 12.40 -15.47
N THR A 263 -2.93 12.43 -14.17
CA THR A 263 -4.16 11.85 -13.61
C THR A 263 -5.40 12.66 -13.98
N SER A 264 -5.33 13.99 -13.99
CA SER A 264 -6.43 14.85 -14.45
C SER A 264 -6.74 14.68 -15.92
N LYS A 265 -5.73 14.56 -16.81
CA LYS A 265 -5.97 14.23 -18.22
C LYS A 265 -6.65 12.89 -18.40
N ILE A 266 -6.23 11.88 -17.63
CA ILE A 266 -6.87 10.55 -17.64
C ILE A 266 -8.30 10.64 -17.12
N SER A 267 -8.56 11.41 -16.05
CA SER A 267 -9.91 11.63 -15.53
C SER A 267 -10.77 12.35 -16.56
N ALA A 268 -10.34 13.51 -17.07
CA ALA A 268 -11.10 14.29 -18.04
C ALA A 268 -11.41 13.49 -19.32
N ALA A 269 -10.45 12.70 -19.83
CA ALA A 269 -10.71 11.81 -20.97
C ALA A 269 -11.72 10.71 -20.62
N ARG A 270 -11.63 10.14 -19.42
CA ARG A 270 -12.59 9.15 -18.92
C ARG A 270 -13.97 9.75 -18.69
N ASP A 271 -14.04 10.97 -18.18
CA ASP A 271 -15.27 11.70 -17.90
C ASP A 271 -15.95 12.10 -19.19
N LEU A 272 -15.21 12.62 -20.19
CA LEU A 272 -15.75 12.90 -21.53
C LEU A 272 -16.25 11.61 -22.22
N ALA A 273 -15.50 10.51 -22.11
CA ALA A 273 -15.93 9.22 -22.63
C ALA A 273 -17.16 8.67 -21.88
N ASN A 274 -17.23 8.86 -20.57
CA ASN A 274 -18.36 8.46 -19.75
C ASN A 274 -19.59 9.33 -20.02
N GLU A 275 -19.43 10.64 -20.20
CA GLU A 275 -20.52 11.58 -20.49
C GLU A 275 -21.10 11.29 -21.87
N SER A 276 -20.24 11.00 -22.85
CA SER A 276 -20.66 10.51 -24.18
C SER A 276 -21.42 9.18 -24.09
N ARG A 277 -21.01 8.27 -23.19
CA ARG A 277 -21.68 6.96 -22.96
C ARG A 277 -22.98 7.08 -22.16
N ALA A 278 -23.04 8.02 -21.21
CA ALA A 278 -24.16 8.22 -20.31
C ALA A 278 -25.30 9.02 -20.95
N ARG A 279 -24.97 10.00 -21.81
CA ARG A 279 -25.98 10.81 -22.52
C ARG A 279 -26.49 10.20 -23.81
N ARG A 280 -25.87 9.13 -24.32
CA ARG A 280 -26.37 8.42 -25.49
C ARG A 280 -27.74 7.83 -25.13
N LEU A 281 -28.79 8.20 -25.85
CA LEU A 281 -30.12 7.63 -25.66
C LEU A 281 -30.09 6.13 -25.91
N TRP A 282 -30.91 5.36 -25.19
CA TRP A 282 -31.05 3.93 -25.43
C TRP A 282 -31.86 3.70 -26.70
N THR A 283 -31.27 3.02 -27.67
CA THR A 283 -32.00 2.57 -28.86
C THR A 283 -32.84 1.34 -28.52
N SER A 284 -33.94 1.13 -29.24
CA SER A 284 -34.79 -0.06 -29.03
C SER A 284 -34.00 -1.37 -29.18
N GLU A 285 -33.06 -1.43 -30.13
CA GLU A 285 -32.20 -2.60 -30.33
C GLU A 285 -31.25 -2.86 -29.15
N GLU A 286 -30.67 -1.81 -28.55
CA GLU A 286 -29.84 -1.96 -27.35
C GLU A 286 -30.64 -2.46 -26.16
N LEU A 287 -31.89 -2.01 -26.01
CA LEU A 287 -32.78 -2.45 -24.94
C LEU A 287 -33.15 -3.92 -25.10
N GLU A 288 -33.53 -4.30 -26.31
CA GLU A 288 -33.83 -5.69 -26.65
C GLU A 288 -32.64 -6.59 -26.36
N ARG A 289 -31.44 -6.23 -26.83
CA ARG A 289 -30.20 -6.97 -26.52
C ARG A 289 -29.91 -7.03 -25.02
N ALA A 290 -30.07 -5.94 -24.29
CA ALA A 290 -29.85 -5.92 -22.84
C ALA A 290 -30.79 -6.90 -22.11
N VAL A 291 -32.07 -6.91 -22.50
CA VAL A 291 -33.09 -7.78 -21.91
C VAL A 291 -32.84 -9.24 -22.27
N THR A 292 -32.48 -9.56 -23.53
CA THR A 292 -32.13 -10.91 -23.96
C THR A 292 -30.91 -11.45 -23.22
N LEU A 293 -29.86 -10.63 -23.08
CA LEU A 293 -28.66 -11.01 -22.33
C LEU A 293 -28.98 -11.22 -20.83
N GLN A 294 -29.83 -10.39 -20.24
CA GLN A 294 -30.26 -10.57 -18.85
C GLN A 294 -31.07 -11.86 -18.68
N ALA A 295 -31.98 -12.18 -19.61
CA ALA A 295 -32.76 -13.41 -19.60
C ALA A 295 -31.89 -14.66 -19.78
N SER A 296 -30.74 -14.51 -20.46
CA SER A 296 -29.71 -15.55 -20.60
C SER A 296 -28.81 -15.69 -19.37
N GLY A 297 -29.04 -14.90 -18.31
CA GLY A 297 -28.31 -14.97 -17.04
C GLY A 297 -27.01 -14.15 -16.99
N HIS A 298 -26.76 -13.28 -17.96
CA HIS A 298 -25.58 -12.40 -17.92
C HIS A 298 -25.74 -11.29 -16.87
N ASP A 299 -24.65 -10.98 -16.18
CA ASP A 299 -24.62 -9.86 -15.23
C ASP A 299 -24.59 -8.50 -15.96
N SER A 300 -25.02 -7.43 -15.26
CA SER A 300 -25.06 -6.07 -15.82
C SER A 300 -23.70 -5.58 -16.32
N MET A 301 -22.59 -6.11 -15.78
CA MET A 301 -21.24 -5.76 -16.19
C MET A 301 -20.91 -6.35 -17.57
N HIS A 302 -21.25 -7.62 -17.81
CA HIS A 302 -21.10 -8.27 -19.10
C HIS A 302 -21.99 -7.60 -20.16
N ILE A 303 -23.25 -7.31 -19.82
CA ILE A 303 -24.18 -6.60 -20.71
C ILE A 303 -23.62 -5.23 -21.09
N ALA A 304 -23.09 -4.48 -20.11
CA ALA A 304 -22.49 -3.17 -20.37
C ALA A 304 -21.27 -3.25 -21.30
N GLN A 305 -20.45 -4.29 -21.18
CA GLN A 305 -19.34 -4.53 -22.09
C GLN A 305 -19.82 -4.80 -23.52
N GLN A 306 -20.84 -5.65 -23.70
CA GLN A 306 -21.42 -5.98 -25.02
C GLN A 306 -22.04 -4.75 -25.70
N LEU A 307 -22.70 -3.88 -24.92
CA LEU A 307 -23.38 -2.70 -25.45
C LEU A 307 -22.52 -1.44 -25.49
N ASN A 308 -21.24 -1.52 -25.09
CA ASN A 308 -20.34 -0.38 -24.92
C ASN A 308 -20.97 0.75 -24.06
N ARG A 309 -21.70 0.35 -23.01
CA ARG A 309 -22.32 1.22 -22.02
C ARG A 309 -21.60 1.13 -20.68
N THR A 310 -21.90 2.05 -19.77
CA THR A 310 -21.46 1.93 -18.37
C THR A 310 -22.39 0.96 -17.63
N TRP A 311 -21.84 0.13 -16.74
CA TRP A 311 -22.62 -0.83 -15.95
C TRP A 311 -23.80 -0.20 -15.19
N ALA A 312 -23.59 0.98 -14.59
CA ALA A 312 -24.63 1.73 -13.88
C ALA A 312 -25.79 2.17 -14.79
N SER A 313 -25.51 2.50 -16.07
CA SER A 313 -26.56 2.85 -17.03
C SER A 313 -27.39 1.62 -17.42
N VAL A 314 -26.76 0.46 -17.56
CA VAL A 314 -27.45 -0.81 -17.84
C VAL A 314 -28.32 -1.21 -16.66
N GLU A 315 -27.75 -1.17 -15.45
CA GLU A 315 -28.47 -1.49 -14.22
C GLU A 315 -29.66 -0.57 -14.02
N TYR A 316 -29.45 0.75 -14.10
CA TYR A 316 -30.54 1.73 -14.01
C TYR A 316 -31.62 1.46 -15.06
N ARG A 317 -31.23 1.24 -16.32
CA ARG A 317 -32.20 1.04 -17.39
C ARG A 317 -33.00 -0.26 -17.22
N LEU A 318 -32.37 -1.37 -16.82
CA LEU A 318 -33.05 -2.65 -16.61
C LEU A 318 -33.89 -2.66 -15.33
N PHE A 319 -33.48 -1.92 -14.29
CA PHE A 319 -34.20 -1.83 -13.03
C PHE A 319 -35.49 -1.00 -13.14
N TYR A 320 -35.45 0.13 -13.85
CA TYR A 320 -36.60 1.03 -14.06
C TYR A 320 -37.38 0.74 -15.34
N MET A 321 -37.11 -0.37 -16.03
CA MET A 321 -37.90 -0.77 -17.20
C MET A 321 -39.26 -1.29 -16.73
N GLU A 322 -40.34 -0.75 -17.30
CA GLU A 322 -41.68 -1.24 -17.00
C GLU A 322 -41.79 -2.73 -17.35
N PRO A 323 -42.42 -3.57 -16.51
CA PRO A 323 -42.54 -5.00 -16.79
C PRO A 323 -43.20 -5.31 -18.14
N SER A 324 -44.15 -4.48 -18.58
CA SER A 324 -44.82 -4.59 -19.89
C SER A 324 -43.87 -4.28 -21.05
N GLU A 325 -43.05 -3.24 -20.93
CA GLU A 325 -42.01 -2.89 -21.90
C GLU A 325 -40.99 -4.04 -22.01
N LYS A 326 -40.56 -4.59 -20.87
CA LYS A 326 -39.63 -5.71 -20.82
C LYS A 326 -40.18 -6.98 -21.47
N ALA A 327 -41.45 -7.30 -21.22
CA ALA A 327 -42.13 -8.44 -21.84
C ALA A 327 -42.25 -8.26 -23.37
N LEU A 328 -42.60 -7.06 -23.83
CA LEU A 328 -42.67 -6.72 -25.25
C LEU A 328 -41.31 -6.91 -25.94
N MET A 329 -40.22 -6.48 -25.30
CA MET A 329 -38.86 -6.64 -25.83
C MET A 329 -38.44 -8.12 -25.93
N LEU A 330 -38.79 -8.94 -24.94
CA LEU A 330 -38.53 -10.39 -24.99
C LEU A 330 -39.27 -11.07 -26.14
N GLU A 331 -40.54 -10.70 -26.36
CA GLU A 331 -41.34 -11.27 -27.45
C GLU A 331 -40.79 -10.86 -28.83
N ASN A 332 -40.41 -9.59 -29.00
CA ASN A 332 -39.77 -9.13 -30.24
C ASN A 332 -38.45 -9.87 -30.52
N ALA A 333 -37.63 -10.09 -29.49
CA ALA A 333 -36.38 -10.85 -29.61
C ALA A 333 -36.65 -12.30 -30.03
N ARG A 334 -37.69 -12.93 -29.47
CA ARG A 334 -38.12 -14.28 -29.83
C ARG A 334 -38.56 -14.36 -31.29
N LEU A 335 -39.40 -13.42 -31.74
CA LEU A 335 -39.90 -13.36 -33.11
C LEU A 335 -38.75 -13.20 -34.13
N ARG A 336 -37.70 -12.42 -33.80
CA ARG A 336 -36.51 -12.32 -34.66
C ARG A 336 -35.79 -13.65 -34.82
N VAL A 337 -35.55 -14.38 -33.73
CA VAL A 337 -34.91 -15.70 -33.79
C VAL A 337 -35.75 -16.69 -34.60
N GLU A 338 -37.09 -16.63 -34.49
CA GLU A 338 -37.98 -17.46 -35.30
C GLU A 338 -37.94 -17.09 -36.79
N ASN A 339 -37.87 -15.80 -37.12
CA ASN A 339 -37.74 -15.34 -38.51
C ASN A 339 -36.39 -15.71 -39.12
N GLU A 340 -35.27 -15.53 -38.41
CA GLU A 340 -33.95 -15.96 -38.88
C GLU A 340 -33.89 -17.48 -39.14
N LYS A 341 -34.58 -18.29 -38.31
CA LYS A 341 -34.70 -19.73 -38.54
C LYS A 341 -35.51 -20.05 -39.80
N LYS A 342 -36.57 -19.29 -40.07
CA LYS A 342 -37.38 -19.45 -41.29
C LYS A 342 -36.58 -19.06 -42.53
N GLU A 343 -35.84 -17.95 -42.49
CA GLU A 343 -34.99 -17.50 -43.60
C GLU A 343 -33.90 -18.53 -43.92
N LYS A 344 -33.18 -19.02 -42.91
CA LYS A 344 -32.18 -20.10 -43.11
C LYS A 344 -32.79 -21.37 -43.69
N LYS A 345 -34.02 -21.71 -43.31
CA LYS A 345 -34.73 -22.87 -43.87
C LYS A 345 -35.12 -22.66 -45.33
N VAL A 346 -35.45 -21.43 -45.74
CA VAL A 346 -35.74 -21.11 -47.15
C VAL A 346 -34.46 -21.17 -47.99
N GLU A 347 -33.35 -20.68 -47.46
CA GLU A 347 -32.04 -20.69 -48.12
C GLU A 347 -31.52 -22.13 -48.34
N ASP A 348 -31.68 -23.01 -47.35
CA ASP A 348 -31.31 -24.44 -47.45
C ASP A 348 -32.17 -25.23 -48.45
N VAL A 349 -33.40 -24.77 -48.73
CA VAL A 349 -34.28 -25.37 -49.75
C VAL A 349 -33.98 -24.84 -51.16
N THR A 350 -33.33 -23.68 -51.28
CA THR A 350 -33.03 -23.02 -52.57
C THR A 350 -31.60 -23.23 -53.06
N GLU A 351 -30.71 -23.87 -52.27
CA GLU A 351 -29.47 -24.43 -52.83
C GLU A 351 -29.81 -25.58 -53.79
N GLU A 352 -30.00 -25.23 -55.07
CA GLU A 352 -30.15 -26.16 -56.18
C GLU A 352 -29.08 -27.26 -56.07
N PRO A 353 -29.47 -28.54 -56.18
CA PRO A 353 -28.52 -29.63 -56.11
C PRO A 353 -27.54 -29.46 -57.25
N LYS A 354 -26.32 -29.03 -56.94
CA LYS A 354 -25.21 -28.97 -57.89
C LYS A 354 -25.10 -30.34 -58.54
N LEU A 355 -25.61 -30.44 -59.76
CA LEU A 355 -25.53 -31.61 -60.62
C LEU A 355 -24.05 -31.99 -60.66
N LYS A 356 -23.72 -33.07 -59.94
CA LYS A 356 -22.44 -33.74 -60.09
C LYS A 356 -22.37 -34.19 -61.53
N SER A 357 -21.66 -33.43 -62.35
CA SER A 357 -21.19 -33.85 -63.66
C SER A 357 -20.45 -35.17 -63.46
N ARG A 358 -21.09 -36.27 -63.88
CA ARG A 358 -20.48 -37.58 -64.02
C ARG A 358 -19.54 -37.49 -65.22
N GLU A 359 -18.24 -37.50 -64.96
CA GLU A 359 -17.20 -37.88 -65.93
C GLU A 359 -16.95 -39.39 -65.87
#